data_AF-A0A3D3UPZ5-F1
#
_entry.id   AF-A0A3D3UPZ5-F1
#
_cell.length_a   1.000
_cell.length_b   1.000
_cell.length_c   1.000
_cell.angle_alpha   90.00
_cell.angle_beta   90.00
_cell.angle_gamma   90.00
#
_symmetry.space_group_name_H-M   'P 1'
#
loop_
_entity.id
_entity.type
_entity.pdbx_description
1 polymer ?
#
loop_
_entity_poly.entity_id
_entity_poly.type
_entity_poly.pdbx_seq_one_letter_code
_entity_poly.pdbx_strand_id
1 'polypeptide(L)'
;MGRWLGYCGFKQRTGLPCPTCGMTTATLAFAQGRIFEAFNIQPACGLLCSVMVIVAILTFIIAVFGVYFRFIERFFTEVKLRYMILALIIIIVAGWAVTLARALAAKN
;
A
#
# COMPACT_ATOMS: atom_id res chain seq x y z
N MET A 1 -24.10 -12.32 -0.53
CA MET A 1 -23.88 -11.68 -1.85
C MET A 1 -22.50 -12.08 -2.37
N GLY A 2 -22.36 -12.60 -3.60
CA GLY A 2 -21.03 -12.70 -4.26
C GLY A 2 -20.66 -13.98 -5.02
N ARG A 3 -21.54 -14.98 -5.17
CA ARG A 3 -21.17 -16.26 -5.81
C ARG A 3 -20.73 -16.15 -7.29
N TRP A 4 -21.05 -15.03 -7.95
CA TRP A 4 -20.70 -14.73 -9.36
C TRP A 4 -19.71 -13.56 -9.54
N LEU A 5 -19.49 -12.73 -8.51
CA LEU A 5 -18.71 -11.48 -8.58
C LEU A 5 -17.75 -11.27 -7.39
N GLY A 6 -17.72 -12.18 -6.42
CA GLY A 6 -16.95 -12.04 -5.17
C GLY A 6 -15.51 -12.56 -5.25
N TYR A 7 -15.12 -13.17 -6.37
CA TYR A 7 -13.75 -13.60 -6.62
C TYR A 7 -13.12 -12.72 -7.72
N CYS A 8 -11.89 -12.26 -7.48
CA CYS A 8 -11.10 -11.51 -8.46
C CYS A 8 -11.08 -12.28 -9.81
N GLY A 9 -11.64 -11.69 -10.87
CA GLY A 9 -11.70 -12.32 -12.19
C GLY A 9 -10.30 -12.68 -12.74
N PHE A 10 -9.28 -11.92 -12.35
CA PHE A 10 -7.88 -12.26 -12.61
C PHE A 10 -7.49 -13.58 -11.93
N LYS A 11 -7.79 -13.75 -10.63
CA LYS A 11 -7.50 -14.98 -9.89
C LYS A 11 -8.23 -16.19 -10.48
N GLN A 12 -9.45 -16.02 -11.00
CA GLN A 12 -10.17 -17.10 -11.69
C GLN A 12 -9.53 -17.50 -13.03
N ARG A 13 -9.06 -16.53 -13.81
CA ARG A 13 -8.42 -16.77 -15.12
C ARG A 13 -6.99 -17.30 -15.01
N THR A 14 -6.20 -16.77 -14.08
CA THR A 14 -4.75 -17.06 -13.99
C THR A 14 -4.39 -17.98 -12.83
N GLY A 15 -5.29 -18.18 -11.86
CA GLY A 15 -4.98 -18.88 -10.62
C GLY A 15 -4.02 -18.13 -9.69
N LEU A 16 -3.58 -16.93 -10.07
CA LEU A 16 -2.57 -16.14 -9.35
C LEU A 16 -3.23 -15.05 -8.48
N PRO A 17 -2.60 -14.67 -7.35
CA PRO A 17 -3.07 -13.55 -6.55
C PRO A 17 -2.91 -12.23 -7.32
N CYS A 18 -4.03 -11.52 -7.52
CA CYS A 18 -4.01 -10.18 -8.12
C CYS A 18 -3.51 -9.14 -7.10
N PRO A 19 -2.60 -8.22 -7.48
CA PRO A 19 -2.03 -7.22 -6.58
C PRO A 19 -3.10 -6.28 -6.02
N THR A 20 -4.09 -5.92 -6.85
CA THR A 20 -5.13 -4.95 -6.53
C THR A 20 -6.13 -5.48 -5.51
N CYS A 21 -6.65 -6.71 -5.66
CA CYS A 21 -7.55 -7.27 -4.63
C CYS A 21 -6.82 -7.61 -3.33
N GLY A 22 -5.53 -7.97 -3.40
CA GLY A 22 -4.68 -8.11 -2.20
C GLY A 22 -4.55 -6.78 -1.45
N MET A 23 -4.30 -5.68 -2.18
CA MET A 23 -4.26 -4.34 -1.60
C MET A 23 -5.60 -3.95 -0.95
N THR A 24 -6.75 -4.12 -1.62
CA THR A 24 -8.05 -3.74 -1.02
C THR A 24 -8.35 -4.50 0.26
N THR A 25 -7.98 -5.78 0.31
CA THR A 25 -8.16 -6.61 1.52
C THR A 25 -7.22 -6.17 2.64
N ALA A 26 -5.97 -5.84 2.30
CA ALA A 26 -5.01 -5.30 3.27
C ALA A 26 -5.43 -3.91 3.78
N THR A 27 -5.97 -3.04 2.93
CA THR A 27 -6.51 -1.72 3.33
C THR A 27 -7.69 -1.89 4.29
N LEU A 28 -8.60 -2.84 4.02
CA LEU A 28 -9.71 -3.15 4.94
C LEU A 28 -9.20 -3.64 6.30
N ALA A 29 -8.22 -4.54 6.32
CA ALA A 29 -7.61 -5.01 7.56
C ALA A 29 -6.93 -3.87 8.33
N PHE A 30 -6.23 -2.98 7.62
CA PHE A 30 -5.60 -1.80 8.22
C PHE A 30 -6.64 -0.83 8.81
N ALA A 31 -7.74 -0.57 8.09
CA ALA A 31 -8.84 0.27 8.57
C ALA A 31 -9.56 -0.32 9.79
N GLN A 32 -9.57 -1.65 9.92
CA GLN A 32 -10.08 -2.35 11.11
C GLN A 32 -9.08 -2.38 12.28
N GLY A 33 -7.90 -1.76 12.15
CA GLY A 33 -6.85 -1.77 13.18
C GLY A 33 -5.99 -3.04 13.20
N ARG A 34 -6.20 -3.98 12.26
CA ARG A 34 -5.43 -5.23 12.14
C ARG A 34 -4.18 -4.99 11.29
N ILE A 35 -3.27 -4.17 11.80
CA ILE A 35 -2.07 -3.71 11.09
C ILE A 35 -1.18 -4.90 10.70
N PHE A 36 -0.94 -5.83 11.64
CA PHE A 36 -0.12 -7.03 11.39
C PHE A 36 -0.68 -7.92 10.29
N GLU A 37 -2.00 -8.01 10.18
CA GLU A 37 -2.63 -8.78 9.10
C GLU A 37 -2.53 -8.07 7.75
N ALA A 38 -2.64 -6.74 7.73
CA ALA A 38 -2.41 -5.97 6.50
C ALA A 38 -1.00 -6.22 5.94
N PHE A 39 0.03 -6.26 6.81
CA PHE A 39 1.41 -6.59 6.41
C PHE A 39 1.56 -8.04 5.92
N ASN A 40 0.86 -8.99 6.55
CA ASN A 40 0.90 -10.39 6.14
C ASN A 40 0.21 -10.63 4.79
N ILE A 41 -0.87 -9.91 4.48
CA ILE A 41 -1.61 -10.00 3.23
C ILE A 41 -0.81 -9.33 2.09
N GLN A 42 -0.41 -8.08 2.28
CA GLN A 42 0.31 -7.31 1.27
C GLN A 42 1.22 -6.27 1.97
N PRO A 43 2.53 -6.54 2.12
CA PRO A 43 3.44 -5.66 2.87
C PRO A 43 3.55 -4.26 2.24
N ALA A 44 3.45 -4.16 0.91
CA ALA A 44 3.41 -2.87 0.22
C ALA A 44 2.21 -2.01 0.63
N CYS A 45 1.05 -2.61 0.87
CA CYS A 45 -0.14 -1.87 1.30
C CYS A 45 0.01 -1.37 2.74
N GLY A 46 0.58 -2.19 3.63
CA GLY A 46 0.86 -1.79 5.01
C GLY A 46 1.78 -0.58 5.09
N LEU A 47 2.87 -0.58 4.29
CA LEU A 47 3.77 0.56 4.17
C LEU A 47 3.03 1.81 3.64
N LEU A 48 2.25 1.68 2.57
CA LEU A 48 1.55 2.82 1.99
C LEU A 48 0.50 3.43 2.91
N CYS A 49 -0.28 2.61 3.58
CA CYS A 49 -1.25 3.07 4.57
C CYS A 49 -0.55 3.80 5.73
N SER A 50 0.60 3.29 6.21
CA SER A 50 1.36 3.96 7.26
C SER A 50 1.91 5.33 6.82
N VAL A 51 2.46 5.42 5.60
CA VAL A 51 2.95 6.69 5.04
C VAL A 51 1.81 7.68 4.88
N MET A 52 0.65 7.25 4.38
CA MET A 52 -0.54 8.10 4.27
C MET A 52 -0.98 8.67 5.62
N VAL A 53 -0.97 7.85 6.68
CA VAL A 53 -1.32 8.32 8.04
C VAL A 53 -0.33 9.37 8.53
N ILE A 54 0.98 9.15 8.34
CA ILE A 54 2.01 10.12 8.73
C ILE A 54 1.83 11.43 7.96
N VAL A 55 1.64 11.35 6.64
CA VAL A 55 1.42 12.54 5.80
C VAL A 55 0.15 13.28 6.24
N ALA A 56 -0.95 12.56 6.50
CA ALA A 56 -2.19 13.16 6.95
C ALA A 56 -2.00 13.91 8.28
N ILE A 57 -1.32 13.31 9.26
CA ILE A 57 -1.03 13.95 10.56
C ILE A 57 -0.16 15.20 10.36
N LEU A 58 0.91 15.11 9.56
CA LEU A 58 1.79 16.25 9.28
C LEU A 58 1.01 17.38 8.60
N THR A 59 0.21 17.08 7.58
CA THR A 59 -0.62 18.08 6.89
C THR A 59 -1.65 18.71 7.81
N PHE A 60 -2.23 17.92 8.73
CA PHE A 60 -3.17 18.42 9.72
C PHE A 60 -2.50 19.38 10.71
N ILE A 61 -1.31 19.04 11.22
CA ILE A 61 -0.54 19.91 12.11
C ILE A 61 -0.16 21.22 11.40
N ILE A 62 0.28 21.15 10.15
CA ILE A 62 0.62 22.35 9.36
C ILE A 62 -0.63 23.22 9.14
N ALA A 63 -1.77 22.62 8.81
CA ALA A 63 -3.02 23.33 8.58
C ALA A 63 -3.59 23.99 9.86
N VAL A 64 -3.48 23.33 11.01
CA VAL A 64 -4.02 23.82 12.29
C VAL A 64 -3.08 24.83 12.96
N PHE A 65 -1.79 24.56 12.99
CA PHE A 65 -0.81 25.39 13.72
C PHE A 65 -0.07 26.39 12.83
N GLY A 66 -0.17 26.29 11.50
CA GLY A 66 0.56 27.16 10.58
C GLY A 66 2.09 27.00 10.65
N VAL A 67 2.57 25.91 11.27
CA VAL A 67 4.01 25.66 11.44
C VAL A 67 4.56 25.05 10.17
N TYR A 68 5.15 25.89 9.32
CA TYR A 68 5.87 25.45 8.13
C TYR A 68 7.23 24.88 8.51
N PHE A 69 7.34 23.56 8.52
CA PHE A 69 8.64 22.89 8.63
C PHE A 69 9.42 23.11 7.34
N ARG A 70 10.36 24.07 7.34
CA ARG A 70 11.32 24.30 6.24
C ARG A 70 12.04 23.01 5.79
N PHE A 71 12.20 22.04 6.69
CA PHE A 71 12.77 20.73 6.35
C PHE A 71 11.84 19.91 5.45
N ILE A 72 10.54 19.80 5.75
CA ILE A 72 9.55 19.11 4.91
C ILE A 72 9.46 19.80 3.55
N GLU A 73 9.41 21.12 3.53
CA GLU A 73 9.28 21.88 2.28
C GLU A 73 10.51 21.69 1.39
N ARG A 74 11.72 21.71 1.97
CA ARG A 74 12.96 21.42 1.25
C ARG A 74 13.02 19.95 0.79
N PHE A 75 12.57 19.01 1.61
CA PHE A 75 12.50 17.60 1.24
C PHE A 75 11.53 17.37 0.06
N PHE A 76 10.34 17.98 0.09
CA PHE A 76 9.38 17.91 -1.01
C PHE A 76 9.82 18.68 -2.27
N THR A 77 10.60 19.75 -2.11
CA THR A 77 11.11 20.55 -3.24
C THR A 77 12.31 19.88 -3.91
N GLU A 78 13.22 19.29 -3.13
CA GLU A 78 14.40 18.54 -3.62
C GLU A 78 14.00 17.16 -4.16
N VAL A 79 13.12 16.44 -3.45
CA VAL A 79 12.60 15.16 -3.91
C VAL A 79 11.52 15.41 -4.97
N LYS A 80 11.96 15.50 -6.23
CA LYS A 80 11.05 15.61 -7.38
C LYS A 80 9.98 14.52 -7.29
N LEU A 81 8.74 14.90 -7.58
CA LEU A 81 7.56 14.04 -7.63
C LEU A 81 7.79 12.75 -8.45
N ARG A 82 8.68 12.80 -9.46
CA ARG A 82 9.17 11.63 -10.22
C ARG A 82 9.86 10.56 -9.35
N TYR A 83 10.70 10.94 -8.40
CA TYR A 83 11.37 9.99 -7.50
C TYR A 83 10.41 9.37 -6.50
N MET A 84 9.43 10.13 -6.00
CA MET A 84 8.36 9.56 -5.16
C MET A 84 7.53 8.54 -5.92
N ILE A 85 7.13 8.84 -7.16
CA ILE A 85 6.40 7.89 -8.02
C ILE A 85 7.25 6.65 -8.32
N LEU A 86 8.53 6.81 -8.64
CA LEU A 86 9.42 5.67 -8.87
C LEU A 86 9.57 4.79 -7.63
N ALA A 87 9.78 5.40 -6.46
CA ALA A 87 9.87 4.67 -5.19
C ALA A 87 8.56 3.92 -4.90
N LEU A 88 7.41 4.55 -5.11
CA LEU A 88 6.09 3.93 -4.97
C LEU A 88 5.93 2.71 -5.88
N ILE A 89 6.29 2.85 -7.16
CA ILE A 89 6.23 1.75 -8.13
C ILE A 89 7.15 0.61 -7.69
N ILE A 90 8.38 0.91 -7.26
CA ILE A 90 9.34 -0.11 -6.78
C ILE A 90 8.78 -0.84 -5.57
N ILE A 91 8.19 -0.13 -4.59
CA ILE A 91 7.60 -0.74 -3.39
C ILE A 91 6.41 -1.63 -3.77
N ILE A 92 5.55 -1.19 -4.69
CA ILE A 92 4.39 -1.97 -5.14
C ILE A 92 4.85 -3.23 -5.87
N VAL A 93 5.81 -3.11 -6.79
CA VAL A 93 6.33 -4.23 -7.58
C VAL A 93 7.08 -5.22 -6.68
N ALA A 94 7.93 -4.74 -5.77
CA ALA A 94 8.65 -5.57 -4.82
C ALA A 94 7.70 -6.28 -3.85
N GLY A 95 6.71 -5.55 -3.31
CA GLY A 95 5.71 -6.14 -2.42
C GLY A 95 4.85 -7.18 -3.12
N TRP A 96 4.49 -6.96 -4.38
CA TRP A 96 3.78 -7.97 -5.17
C TRP A 96 4.65 -9.17 -5.51
N ALA A 97 5.94 -8.97 -5.82
CA ALA A 97 6.88 -10.06 -6.06
C ALA A 97 6.97 -11.00 -4.84
N VAL A 98 6.95 -10.46 -3.61
CA VAL A 98 6.88 -11.26 -2.38
C VAL A 98 5.57 -12.03 -2.28
N THR A 99 4.42 -11.41 -2.57
CA THR A 99 3.11 -12.10 -2.56
C THR A 99 3.06 -13.22 -3.61
N LEU A 100 3.68 -13.00 -4.77
CA LEU A 100 3.76 -13.94 -5.87
C LEU A 100 4.70 -15.11 -5.55
N ALA A 101 5.86 -14.82 -4.95
CA ALA A 101 6.79 -15.84 -4.45
C ALA A 101 6.14 -16.72 -3.37
N ARG A 102 5.39 -16.13 -2.43
CA ARG A 102 4.65 -16.90 -1.40
C ARG A 102 3.56 -17.77 -2.02
N ALA A 103 2.84 -17.28 -3.02
CA ALA A 103 1.81 -18.05 -3.70
C ALA A 103 2.38 -19.20 -4.55
N LEU A 104 3.54 -19.00 -5.17
CA LEU A 104 4.27 -20.06 -5.88
C LEU A 104 4.84 -21.10 -4.91
N ALA A 105 5.41 -20.67 -3.79
CA ALA A 105 5.94 -21.57 -2.76
C ALA A 105 4.86 -22.42 -2.09
N ALA A 106 3.62 -21.92 -1.96
CA ALA A 106 2.50 -22.68 -1.41
C ALA A 106 1.88 -23.69 -2.41
N LYS A 107 2.26 -23.64 -3.68
CA LYS A 107 1.75 -24.53 -4.75
C LYS A 107 2.70 -25.72 -5.02
N ASN A 108 3.89 -25.72 -4.41
CA ASN A 108 4.94 -26.73 -4.54
C ASN A 108 5.02 -27.58 -3.26
#